data_AF-A0A966YFW0-F1
#
_entry.id   AF-A0A966YFW0-F1
#
_cell.length_a   1.000
_cell.length_b   1.000
_cell.length_c   1.000
_cell.angle_alpha   90.00
_cell.angle_beta   90.00
_cell.angle_gamma   90.00
#
_symmetry.space_group_name_H-M   'P 1'
#
loop_
_entity.id
_entity.type
_entity.pdbx_description
1 polymer ?
#
loop_
_entity_poly.entity_id
_entity_poly.type
_entity_poly.pdbx_seq_one_letter_code
_entity_poly.pdbx_strand_id
1 'polypeptide(L)'
;EQATGSENLFSFQFVSRTVLVIGNERLGIEPEVLTRLDRVAEIPMAGLPHSLNAATSTALAIYEYCRQFPEGGDGRPGAKP
;
A
#
# COMPACT_ATOMS: atom_id res chain seq x y z
N GLU A 1 12.69 -4.38 -11.38
CA GLU A 1 11.50 -3.67 -11.93
C GLU A 1 10.81 -2.87 -10.83
N GLN A 2 11.22 -1.61 -10.68
CA GLN A 2 10.51 -0.63 -9.84
C GLN A 2 9.48 0.05 -10.74
N ALA A 3 8.21 0.11 -10.32
CA ALA A 3 7.18 0.78 -11.09
C ALA A 3 7.51 2.29 -11.14
N THR A 4 7.63 2.85 -12.34
CA THR A 4 7.95 4.27 -12.52
C THR A 4 6.89 5.12 -11.81
N GLY A 5 7.29 5.83 -10.74
CA GLY A 5 6.38 6.66 -9.94
C GLY A 5 5.87 6.02 -8.64
N SER A 6 6.44 4.90 -8.19
CA SER A 6 6.18 4.36 -6.85
C SER A 6 6.74 5.27 -5.75
N GLU A 7 5.99 5.39 -4.66
CA GLU A 7 6.37 6.11 -3.46
C GLU A 7 6.72 5.12 -2.35
N ASN A 8 7.70 5.46 -1.52
CA ASN A 8 8.07 4.62 -0.38
C ASN A 8 6.92 4.57 0.65
N LEU A 9 6.44 3.35 0.98
CA LEU A 9 5.34 3.11 1.92
C LEU A 9 5.55 3.80 3.27
N PHE A 10 6.79 3.87 3.77
CA PHE A 10 7.10 4.47 5.06
C PHE A 10 6.90 5.99 5.10
N SER A 11 6.93 6.63 3.94
CA SER A 11 6.64 8.06 3.76
C SER A 11 5.31 8.30 3.03
N PHE A 12 4.61 7.25 2.63
CA PHE A 12 3.38 7.34 1.86
C PHE A 12 2.27 7.89 2.73
N GLN A 13 1.57 8.92 2.26
CA GLN A 13 0.46 9.52 2.98
C GLN A 13 -0.86 8.93 2.49
N PHE A 14 -1.46 8.06 3.30
CA PHE A 14 -2.76 7.50 3.00
C PHE A 14 -3.86 8.56 3.13
N VAL A 15 -4.94 8.35 2.39
CA VAL A 15 -6.17 9.14 2.51
C VAL A 15 -7.26 8.31 3.17
N SER A 16 -8.23 8.98 3.80
CA SER A 16 -9.40 8.30 4.35
C SER A 16 -10.11 7.47 3.27
N ARG A 17 -10.64 6.30 3.67
CA ARG A 17 -11.34 5.37 2.77
C ARG A 17 -10.49 4.89 1.57
N THR A 18 -9.23 4.54 1.84
CA THR A 18 -8.33 3.95 0.82
C THR A 18 -8.74 2.52 0.48
N VAL A 19 -8.70 2.19 -0.83
CA VAL A 19 -8.73 0.80 -1.32
C VAL A 19 -7.29 0.36 -1.62
N LEU A 20 -6.88 -0.77 -1.06
CA LEU A 20 -5.56 -1.36 -1.32
C LEU A 20 -5.65 -2.37 -2.47
N VAL A 21 -4.82 -2.18 -3.48
CA VAL A 21 -4.61 -3.14 -4.57
C VAL A 21 -3.23 -3.75 -4.41
N ILE A 22 -3.18 -5.07 -4.21
CA ILE A 22 -1.93 -5.78 -3.94
C ILE A 22 -1.56 -6.63 -5.14
N GLY A 23 -0.36 -6.41 -5.68
CA GLY A 23 0.18 -7.17 -6.79
C GLY A 23 0.58 -8.59 -6.40
N ASN A 24 0.65 -9.46 -7.40
CA ASN A 24 1.22 -10.79 -7.24
C ASN A 24 2.72 -10.68 -6.92
N GLU A 25 3.25 -11.53 -6.04
CA GLU A 25 4.64 -11.44 -5.60
C GLU A 25 5.69 -11.67 -6.70
N ARG A 26 5.30 -12.36 -7.78
CA ARG A 26 6.16 -12.66 -8.94
C ARG A 26 5.84 -11.77 -10.14
N LEU A 27 4.56 -11.58 -10.44
CA LEU A 27 4.09 -10.89 -11.64
C LEU A 27 3.80 -9.40 -11.41
N GLY A 28 3.70 -8.96 -10.16
CA GLY A 28 3.34 -7.59 -9.82
C GLY A 28 1.86 -7.28 -10.10
N ILE A 29 1.58 -6.00 -10.37
CA ILE A 29 0.27 -5.51 -10.82
C ILE A 29 0.33 -5.33 -12.34
N GLU A 30 -0.70 -5.77 -13.05
CA GLU A 30 -0.77 -5.61 -14.50
C GLU A 30 -0.74 -4.12 -14.91
N PRO A 31 -0.07 -3.76 -16.01
CA PRO A 31 0.03 -2.36 -16.46
C PRO A 31 -1.33 -1.67 -16.61
N GLU A 32 -2.35 -2.37 -17.10
CA GLU A 32 -3.70 -1.78 -17.23
C GLU A 32 -4.28 -1.38 -15.87
N VAL A 33 -4.06 -2.19 -14.83
CA VAL A 33 -4.52 -1.87 -13.48
C VAL A 33 -3.72 -0.69 -12.91
N LEU A 34 -2.39 -0.66 -13.12
CA LEU A 34 -1.53 0.45 -12.69
C LEU A 34 -2.01 1.80 -13.24
N THR A 35 -2.48 1.85 -14.49
CA THR A 35 -2.99 3.11 -15.09
C THR A 35 -4.28 3.64 -14.44
N ARG A 36 -4.97 2.81 -13.65
CA ARG A 36 -6.21 3.16 -12.95
C ARG A 36 -5.98 3.54 -11.49
N LEU A 37 -4.77 3.33 -10.96
CA LEU A 37 -4.45 3.65 -9.58
C LEU A 37 -4.15 5.14 -9.45
N ASP A 38 -4.69 5.77 -8.41
CA ASP A 38 -4.39 7.17 -8.10
C ASP A 38 -2.93 7.35 -7.70
N ARG A 39 -2.41 6.40 -6.93
CA ARG A 39 -1.05 6.39 -6.38
C ARG A 39 -0.54 4.97 -6.22
N VAL A 40 0.77 4.80 -6.29
CA VAL A 40 1.44 3.51 -6.16
C VAL A 40 2.44 3.60 -5.02
N ALA A 41 2.33 2.71 -4.04
CA ALA A 41 3.29 2.61 -2.94
C ALA A 41 4.14 1.33 -3.07
N GLU A 42 5.42 1.41 -2.70
CA GLU A 42 6.33 0.27 -2.63
C GLU A 42 6.92 0.10 -1.23
N ILE A 43 7.19 -1.16 -0.86
CA ILE A 43 7.88 -1.47 0.39
C ILE A 43 9.38 -1.51 0.07
N PRO A 44 10.21 -0.63 0.67
CA PRO A 44 11.65 -0.65 0.43
C PRO A 44 12.25 -1.97 0.89
N MET A 45 13.00 -2.62 -0.01
CA MET A 45 13.70 -3.88 0.26
C MET A 45 15.21 -3.66 0.12
N ALA A 46 15.98 -4.05 1.14
CA ALA A 46 17.43 -4.05 1.06
C ALA A 46 17.92 -5.38 0.47
N GLY A 47 18.37 -5.36 -0.79
CA GLY A 47 18.95 -6.54 -1.45
C GLY A 47 17.90 -7.51 -2.00
N LEU A 48 18.17 -8.81 -1.86
CA LEU A 48 17.28 -9.88 -2.27
C LEU A 48 16.52 -10.45 -1.05
N PRO A 49 15.24 -10.83 -1.19
CA PRO A 49 14.43 -10.82 -2.42
C PRO A 49 13.91 -9.42 -2.81
N HIS A 50 13.62 -9.22 -4.10
CA HIS A 50 13.12 -7.94 -4.63
C HIS A 50 11.64 -7.66 -4.33
N SER A 51 10.92 -8.62 -3.74
CA SER A 51 9.52 -8.50 -3.34
C SER A 51 9.23 -9.33 -2.09
N LEU A 52 8.21 -8.92 -1.33
CA LEU A 52 7.61 -9.72 -0.26
C LEU A 52 6.44 -10.54 -0.83
N ASN A 53 6.06 -11.61 -0.13
CA ASN A 53 4.83 -12.31 -0.48
C ASN A 53 3.62 -11.37 -0.31
N ALA A 54 2.56 -11.59 -1.09
CA ALA A 54 1.39 -10.72 -1.12
C ALA A 54 0.75 -10.52 0.27
N ALA A 55 0.69 -11.56 1.11
CA ALA A 55 0.11 -11.48 2.45
C ALA A 55 0.91 -10.56 3.39
N THR A 56 2.25 -10.67 3.37
CA THR A 56 3.14 -9.80 4.16
C THR A 56 3.08 -8.36 3.66
N SER A 57 3.09 -8.14 2.34
CA SER A 57 2.92 -6.80 1.76
C SER A 57 1.60 -6.17 2.18
N THR A 58 0.51 -6.96 2.15
CA THR A 58 -0.82 -6.53 2.58
C THR A 58 -0.84 -6.16 4.06
N ALA A 59 -0.27 -7.01 4.92
CA ALA A 59 -0.23 -6.77 6.36
C ALA A 59 0.53 -5.47 6.70
N LEU A 60 1.66 -5.22 6.05
CA LEU A 60 2.43 -3.99 6.25
C LEU A 60 1.67 -2.75 5.78
N ALA A 61 1.02 -2.81 4.61
CA ALA A 61 0.22 -1.70 4.09
C ALA A 61 -0.99 -1.39 4.99
N ILE A 62 -1.71 -2.41 5.45
CA ILE A 62 -2.83 -2.25 6.40
C ILE A 62 -2.34 -1.66 7.72
N TYR A 63 -1.22 -2.17 8.27
CA TYR A 63 -0.70 -1.67 9.53
C TYR A 63 -0.28 -0.20 9.43
N GLU A 64 0.38 0.19 8.34
CA GLU A 64 0.74 1.58 8.09
C GLU A 64 -0.49 2.47 7.91
N TYR A 65 -1.51 2.01 7.20
CA TYR A 65 -2.79 2.72 7.12
C TYR A 65 -3.43 2.91 8.50
N CYS A 66 -3.52 1.86 9.32
CA CYS A 66 -4.07 1.94 10.67
C CYS A 66 -3.23 2.85 11.59
N ARG A 67 -1.91 2.90 11.41
CA ARG A 67 -1.03 3.82 12.14
C ARG A 67 -1.36 5.28 11.81
N GLN A 68 -1.70 5.59 10.56
CA GLN A 68 -2.12 6.93 10.13
C GLN A 68 -3.59 7.24 10.49
N PHE A 69 -4.43 6.22 10.59
CA PHE A 69 -5.85 6.32 10.93
C PHE A 69 -6.23 5.43 12.13
N PRO A 70 -5.76 5.74 13.35
CA PRO A 70 -5.97 4.89 14.53
C PRO A 70 -7.45 4.74 14.95
N GLU A 71 -8.32 5.66 14.55
CA GLU A 71 -9.76 5.64 14.85
C GLU A 71 -10.62 5.14 13.67
N GLY A 72 -9.99 4.54 12.65
CA GLY A 72 -10.64 4.18 11.39
C GLY A 72 -10.77 5.39 10.46
N GLY A 73 -10.36 5.22 9.20
CA GLY A 73 -10.25 6.31 8.22
C GLY A 73 -11.59 6.88 7.72
N ASP A 74 -12.60 7.04 8.56
CA ASP A 74 -13.88 7.67 8.21
C ASP A 74 -13.90 9.18 8.53
N GLY A 75 -12.93 9.71 9.29
CA GLY A 75 -12.86 11.15 9.61
C GLY A 75 -14.09 11.70 10.34
N ARG A 76 -15.01 10.83 10.77
CA ARG A 76 -16.18 11.19 11.57
C ARG A 76 -15.78 11.12 13.04
N PRO A 77 -16.01 12.18 13.84
CA PRO A 77 -15.80 12.10 15.27
C PRO A 77 -16.71 11.01 15.85
N GLY A 78 -16.12 9.94 16.39
CA GLY A 78 -16.85 8.85 17.06
C GLY A 78 -16.99 7.53 16.28
N ALA A 79 -16.27 7.33 15.16
CA ALA A 79 -16.10 5.99 14.61
C ALA A 79 -15.31 5.14 15.64
N LYS A 80 -15.99 4.25 16.35
CA LYS A 80 -15.32 3.22 17.15
C LYS A 80 -14.63 2.23 16.19
N PRO A 81 -13.49 1.63 16.62
CA PRO A 81 -12.87 0.53 15.89
C PRO A 81 -13.82 -0.64 15.70
#